data_AF-A0A919HYM1-F1
#
_entry.id   AF-A0A919HYM1-F1
#
_cell.length_a   1.000
_cell.length_b   1.000
_cell.length_c   1.000
_cell.angle_alpha   90.00
_cell.angle_beta   90.00
_cell.angle_gamma   90.00
#
_symmetry.space_group_name_H-M   'P 1'
#
loop_
_entity.id
_entity.type
_entity.pdbx_description
1 polymer ?
#
loop_
_entity_poly.entity_id
_entity_poly.type
_entity_poly.pdbx_seq_one_letter_code
_entity_poly.pdbx_strand_id
1 'polypeptide(L)'
;MGIMLLLKIDADSPLALLILAFTLMGGGGSLCSSTAQSSAFLHTPAEEMPDASALWNLNRQLSFFAGSALLALLLRVFPPAYAWQGVFISAAVITLLPLLFCLRLNNRAIIHRLHTTLEKS
;
A
#
# COMPACT_ATOMS: atom_id res chain seq x y z
N MET A 1 9.10 3.36 -3.79
CA MET A 1 9.86 3.92 -4.94
C MET A 1 9.22 5.20 -5.48
N GLY A 2 7.96 5.20 -5.95
CA GLY A 2 7.31 6.42 -6.47
C GLY A 2 7.25 7.62 -5.49
N ILE A 3 6.97 7.38 -4.21
CA ILE A 3 6.92 8.42 -3.16
C ILE A 3 8.29 9.11 -2.96
N MET A 4 9.40 8.38 -3.11
CA MET A 4 10.75 8.97 -3.01
C MET A 4 11.07 9.92 -4.16
N LEU A 5 10.48 9.70 -5.34
CA LEU A 5 10.67 10.59 -6.50
C LEU A 5 10.01 11.95 -6.28
N LEU A 6 8.94 12.02 -5.48
CA LEU A 6 8.26 13.27 -5.12
C LEU A 6 9.16 14.21 -4.29
N LEU A 7 10.20 13.69 -3.64
CA LEU A 7 11.19 14.51 -2.92
C LEU A 7 12.08 15.35 -3.85
N LYS A 8 12.17 14.96 -5.14
CA LYS A 8 12.95 15.67 -6.15
C LYS A 8 12.09 16.63 -6.98
N ILE A 9 10.80 16.74 -6.67
CA ILE A 9 9.86 17.58 -7.40
C ILE A 9 9.83 18.96 -6.78
N ASP A 10 10.10 19.93 -7.63
CA ASP A 10 10.14 21.37 -7.37
C ASP A 10 9.40 22.11 -8.49
N ALA A 11 9.25 23.44 -8.36
CA ALA A 11 8.44 24.25 -9.28
C ALA A 11 8.83 24.13 -10.77
N ASP A 12 10.12 23.89 -11.06
CA ASP A 12 10.66 23.76 -12.42
C ASP A 12 10.78 22.30 -12.91
N SER A 13 10.15 21.35 -12.22
CA SER A 13 10.30 19.93 -12.56
C SER A 13 9.63 19.57 -13.89
N PRO A 14 10.30 18.78 -14.75
CA PRO A 14 9.74 18.39 -16.04
C PRO A 14 8.52 17.48 -15.85
N LEU A 15 7.48 17.70 -16.68
CA LEU A 15 6.24 16.93 -16.68
C LEU A 15 6.47 15.40 -16.71
N ALA A 16 7.50 14.95 -17.44
CA ALA A 16 7.85 13.54 -17.52
C ALA A 16 8.20 12.92 -16.15
N LEU A 17 8.85 13.68 -15.26
CA LEU A 17 9.19 13.22 -13.91
C LEU A 17 7.93 13.07 -13.05
N LEU A 18 6.97 14.00 -13.18
CA LEU A 18 5.65 13.90 -12.54
C LEU A 18 4.91 12.66 -13.03
N ILE A 19 4.81 12.47 -14.35
CA ILE A 19 4.14 11.31 -14.96
C ILE A 19 4.75 10.00 -14.44
N LEU A 20 6.09 9.91 -14.40
CA LEU A 20 6.78 8.73 -13.90
C LEU A 20 6.49 8.48 -12.41
N ALA A 21 6.57 9.52 -11.58
CA ALA A 21 6.31 9.40 -10.15
C ALA A 21 4.87 8.95 -9.86
N PHE A 22 3.88 9.55 -10.53
CA PHE A 22 2.47 9.17 -10.39
C PHE A 22 2.18 7.78 -10.95
N THR A 23 2.77 7.41 -12.08
CA THR A 23 2.64 6.06 -12.66
C THR A 23 3.21 5.00 -11.72
N LEU A 24 4.39 5.24 -11.13
CA LEU A 24 5.00 4.30 -10.19
C LEU A 24 4.21 4.21 -8.87
N MET A 25 3.64 5.32 -8.40
CA MET A 25 2.82 5.33 -7.20
C MET A 25 1.47 4.61 -7.43
N GLY A 26 0.79 4.90 -8.54
CA GLY A 26 -0.48 4.28 -8.91
C GLY A 26 -0.35 2.81 -9.29
N GLY A 27 0.66 2.46 -10.10
CA GLY A 27 0.93 1.09 -10.52
C GLY A 27 1.36 0.19 -9.37
N GLY A 28 2.19 0.67 -8.44
CA GLY A 28 2.55 -0.09 -7.24
C GLY A 28 1.34 -0.33 -6.32
N GLY A 29 0.49 0.70 -6.15
CA GLY A 29 -0.71 0.62 -5.33
C GLY A 29 -1.77 -0.34 -5.89
N SER A 30 -1.97 -0.35 -7.21
CA SER A 30 -2.93 -1.26 -7.86
C SER A 30 -2.51 -2.72 -7.74
N LEU A 31 -1.23 -3.04 -8.01
CA LEU A 31 -0.70 -4.40 -7.89
C LEU A 31 -0.88 -4.95 -6.46
N CYS A 32 -0.47 -4.18 -5.45
CA CYS A 32 -0.62 -4.58 -4.05
C CYS A 32 -2.09 -4.80 -3.67
N SER A 33 -2.97 -3.87 -4.04
CA SER A 33 -4.39 -3.94 -3.70
C SER A 33 -5.08 -5.14 -4.35
N SER A 34 -4.78 -5.45 -5.61
CA SER A 34 -5.36 -6.59 -6.31
C SER A 34 -4.85 -7.91 -5.75
N THR A 35 -3.55 -8.04 -5.47
CA THR A 35 -3.01 -9.25 -4.84
C THR A 35 -3.57 -9.46 -3.43
N ALA A 36 -3.72 -8.39 -2.64
CA ALA A 36 -4.26 -8.48 -1.29
C ALA A 36 -5.75 -8.86 -1.29
N GLN A 37 -6.54 -8.28 -2.19
CA GLN A 37 -7.96 -8.65 -2.34
C GLN A 37 -8.12 -10.10 -2.76
N SER A 38 -7.43 -10.52 -3.82
CA SER A 38 -7.47 -11.91 -4.29
C SER A 38 -7.06 -12.87 -3.18
N SER A 39 -5.99 -12.54 -2.42
CA SER A 39 -5.53 -13.36 -1.30
C SER A 39 -6.54 -13.44 -0.15
N ALA A 40 -7.24 -12.34 0.16
CA ALA A 40 -8.28 -12.31 1.19
C ALA A 40 -9.49 -13.17 0.82
N PHE A 41 -9.81 -13.29 -0.46
CA PHE A 41 -10.98 -14.05 -0.95
C PHE A 41 -10.66 -15.48 -1.40
N LEU A 42 -9.39 -15.92 -1.37
CA LEU A 42 -8.99 -17.28 -1.78
C LEU A 42 -9.75 -18.40 -1.07
N HIS A 43 -10.17 -18.18 0.18
CA HIS A 43 -10.87 -19.17 1.01
C HIS A 43 -12.26 -18.70 1.45
N THR A 44 -12.80 -17.63 0.87
CA THR A 44 -14.13 -17.13 1.19
C THR A 44 -15.20 -17.91 0.41
N PRO A 45 -16.18 -18.53 1.08
CA PRO A 45 -17.30 -19.19 0.42
C PRO A 45 -18.06 -18.22 -0.50
N ALA A 46 -18.62 -18.72 -1.61
CA ALA A 46 -19.30 -17.88 -2.60
C ALA A 46 -20.51 -17.13 -2.02
N GLU A 47 -21.16 -17.70 -1.00
CA GLU A 47 -22.30 -17.11 -0.29
C GLU A 47 -21.89 -15.91 0.60
N GLU A 48 -20.67 -15.90 1.13
CA GLU A 48 -20.12 -14.83 1.98
C GLU A 48 -19.38 -13.76 1.15
N MET A 49 -19.14 -14.02 -0.14
CA MET A 49 -18.39 -13.13 -1.03
C MET A 49 -18.95 -11.69 -1.12
N PRO A 50 -20.29 -11.46 -1.14
CA PRO A 50 -20.85 -10.12 -1.14
C PRO A 50 -20.48 -9.33 0.12
N ASP A 51 -20.62 -9.95 1.30
CA ASP A 51 -20.33 -9.34 2.59
C ASP A 51 -18.82 -9.10 2.76
N ALA A 52 -18.00 -10.07 2.40
CA ALA A 52 -16.54 -9.94 2.40
C ALA A 52 -16.06 -8.82 1.47
N SER A 53 -16.70 -8.65 0.31
CA SER A 53 -16.42 -7.56 -0.64
C SER A 53 -16.83 -6.19 -0.08
N ALA A 54 -17.97 -6.11 0.60
CA ALA A 54 -18.42 -4.88 1.25
C ALA A 54 -17.45 -4.46 2.36
N LEU A 55 -17.04 -5.39 3.21
CA LEU A 55 -16.05 -5.17 4.27
C LEU A 55 -14.70 -4.73 3.70
N TRP A 56 -14.23 -5.38 2.63
CA TRP A 56 -13.01 -5.00 1.93
C TRP A 56 -13.07 -3.56 1.41
N ASN A 57 -14.18 -3.20 0.77
CA ASN A 57 -14.36 -1.85 0.22
C ASN A 57 -14.46 -0.78 1.33
N LEU A 58 -15.14 -1.10 2.44
CA LEU A 58 -15.22 -0.21 3.60
C LEU A 58 -13.85 -0.01 4.25
N ASN A 59 -13.08 -1.09 4.44
CA ASN A 59 -11.70 -1.02 4.93
C ASN A 59 -10.83 -0.14 4.02
N ARG A 60 -10.96 -0.28 2.70
CA ARG A 60 -10.21 0.53 1.74
C ARG A 60 -10.57 2.02 1.83
N GLN A 61 -11.86 2.35 1.87
CA GLN A 61 -12.31 3.74 2.00
C GLN A 61 -11.86 4.37 3.33
N LEU A 62 -12.00 3.64 4.44
CA LEU A 62 -11.53 4.09 5.74
C LEU A 62 -10.02 4.30 5.74
N SER A 63 -9.26 3.40 5.11
CA SER A 63 -7.80 3.53 4.97
C SER A 63 -7.40 4.76 4.17
N PHE A 64 -8.12 5.08 3.08
CA PHE A 64 -7.88 6.32 2.33
C PHE A 64 -8.15 7.56 3.15
N PHE A 65 -9.27 7.57 3.89
CA PHE A 65 -9.62 8.68 4.78
C PHE A 65 -8.60 8.86 5.91
N ALA A 66 -8.27 7.77 6.61
CA ALA A 66 -7.30 7.80 7.70
C ALA A 66 -5.90 8.20 7.20
N GLY A 67 -5.49 7.70 6.03
CA GLY A 67 -4.22 8.05 5.40
C GLY A 67 -4.13 9.53 5.04
N SER A 68 -5.15 10.09 4.39
CA SER A 68 -5.15 11.52 4.04
C SER A 68 -5.19 12.41 5.28
N ALA A 69 -5.98 12.05 6.30
CA ALA A 69 -6.02 12.75 7.57
C ALA A 69 -4.65 12.73 8.28
N LEU A 70 -3.98 11.57 8.32
CA LEU A 70 -2.65 11.44 8.90
C LEU A 70 -1.62 12.33 8.18
N LEU A 71 -1.60 12.32 6.83
CA LEU A 71 -0.68 13.17 6.07
C LEU A 71 -0.96 14.66 6.27
N ALA A 72 -2.24 15.06 6.35
CA ALA A 72 -2.62 16.43 6.64
C ALA A 72 -2.19 16.86 8.05
N LEU A 73 -2.26 15.97 9.04
CA LEU A 73 -1.75 16.22 10.39
C LEU A 73 -0.23 16.36 10.40
N LEU A 74 0.49 15.49 9.67
CA LEU A 74 1.95 15.55 9.58
C LEU A 74 2.45 16.89 9.00
N LEU A 75 1.72 17.49 8.05
CA LEU A 75 2.04 18.83 7.53
C LEU A 75 2.08 19.90 8.64
N ARG A 76 1.28 19.73 9.71
CA ARG A 76 1.23 20.67 10.84
C ARG A 76 2.32 20.42 11.89
N VAL A 77 2.96 19.24 11.86
CA VAL A 77 4.02 18.85 12.81
C VAL A 77 5.38 19.38 12.37
N PHE A 78 5.65 19.39 11.06
CA PHE A 78 6.92 19.84 10.52
C PHE A 78 6.99 21.37 10.36
N PRO A 79 8.18 21.98 10.52
CA PRO A 79 8.39 23.40 10.20
C PRO A 79 8.05 23.69 8.73
N PRO A 80 7.49 24.87 8.39
CA PRO A 80 7.06 25.19 7.02
C PRO A 80 8.13 24.97 5.95
N ALA A 81 9.40 25.25 6.27
CA ALA A 81 10.54 25.07 5.37
C ALA A 81 10.79 23.61 4.96
N TYR A 82 10.38 22.64 5.79
CA TYR A 82 10.62 21.21 5.57
C TYR A 82 9.34 20.37 5.53
N ALA A 83 8.17 21.00 5.62
CA ALA A 83 6.88 20.29 5.72
C ALA A 83 6.64 19.36 4.53
N TRP A 84 6.97 19.81 3.32
CA TRP A 84 6.86 18.98 2.11
C TRP A 84 7.70 17.71 2.21
N GLN A 85 9.01 17.86 2.45
CA GLN A 85 9.96 16.75 2.50
C GLN A 85 9.67 15.82 3.69
N GLY A 86 9.40 16.40 4.87
CA GLY A 86 9.11 15.66 6.10
C GLY A 86 7.88 14.77 5.96
N VAL A 87 6.81 15.25 5.32
CA VAL A 87 5.59 14.47 5.07
C VAL A 87 5.84 13.33 4.09
N PHE A 88 6.53 13.58 2.98
CA PHE A 88 6.80 12.52 2.00
C PHE A 88 7.81 11.47 2.50
N ILE A 89 8.81 11.87 3.29
CA ILE A 89 9.71 10.93 3.98
C ILE A 89 8.92 10.07 4.97
N SER A 90 8.07 10.70 5.79
CA SER A 90 7.22 9.99 6.75
C SER A 90 6.29 9.01 6.03
N ALA A 91 5.65 9.44 4.94
CA ALA A 91 4.82 8.59 4.11
C ALA A 91 5.60 7.39 3.56
N ALA A 92 6.81 7.62 3.03
CA ALA A 92 7.67 6.56 2.54
C ALA A 92 8.00 5.54 3.65
N VAL A 93 8.38 5.99 4.84
CA VAL A 93 8.67 5.10 5.99
C VAL A 93 7.42 4.32 6.42
N ILE A 94 6.27 4.98 6.53
CA ILE A 94 5.01 4.33 6.89
C ILE A 94 4.65 3.23 5.88
N THR A 95 4.84 3.46 4.58
CA THR A 95 4.59 2.45 3.55
C THR A 95 5.54 1.24 3.60
N LEU A 96 6.68 1.35 4.28
CA LEU A 96 7.59 0.22 4.50
C LEU A 96 7.20 -0.64 5.71
N LEU A 97 6.40 -0.10 6.65
CA LEU A 97 5.98 -0.86 7.84
C LEU A 97 5.27 -2.18 7.47
N PRO A 98 4.30 -2.21 6.54
CA PRO A 98 3.68 -3.46 6.10
C PRO A 98 4.68 -4.47 5.55
N LEU A 99 5.73 -4.03 4.85
CA LEU A 99 6.77 -4.93 4.33
C LEU A 99 7.53 -5.60 5.47
N LEU A 100 7.83 -4.88 6.56
CA LEU A 100 8.46 -5.47 7.73
C LEU A 100 7.60 -6.56 8.38
N PHE A 101 6.27 -6.38 8.39
CA PHE A 101 5.33 -7.42 8.84
C PHE A 101 5.28 -8.60 7.86
N CYS A 102 5.31 -8.35 6.55
CA CYS A 102 5.39 -9.41 5.54
C CYS A 102 6.67 -10.25 5.67
N LEU A 103 7.81 -9.65 6.02
CA LEU A 103 9.05 -10.39 6.28
C LEU A 103 8.96 -11.31 7.50
N ARG A 104 8.00 -11.08 8.41
CA ARG A 104 7.71 -11.97 9.55
C ARG A 104 6.75 -13.10 9.19
N LEU A 105 6.09 -13.06 8.02
CA LEU A 105 5.31 -14.19 7.54
C LEU A 105 6.28 -15.33 7.20
N ASN A 106 6.26 -16.38 8.01
CA ASN A 106 7.16 -17.52 7.89
C ASN A 106 6.82 -18.33 6.62
N ASN A 107 7.45 -17.97 5.49
CA ASN A 107 7.24 -18.58 4.17
C ASN A 107 7.40 -20.10 4.17
N ARG A 108 8.20 -20.69 5.07
CA ARG A 108 8.38 -22.16 5.13
C ARG A 108 7.09 -22.90 5.47
N ALA A 109 6.27 -22.36 6.37
CA ALA A 109 5.01 -22.99 6.76
C ALA A 109 3.91 -22.85 5.69
N ILE A 110 4.04 -21.87 4.79
CA ILE A 110 3.13 -21.65 3.66
C ILE A 110 3.53 -22.56 2.49
N ILE A 111 4.83 -22.63 2.16
CA ILE A 111 5.37 -23.53 1.12
C ILE A 111 5.10 -25.00 1.47
N HIS A 112 5.32 -25.40 2.74
CA HIS A 112 5.08 -26.78 3.17
C HIS A 112 3.60 -27.17 3.08
N ARG A 113 2.68 -26.22 3.33
CA ARG A 113 1.24 -26.44 3.15
C ARG A 113 0.83 -26.54 1.68
N LEU A 114 1.36 -25.66 0.83
CA LEU A 114 1.13 -25.70 -0.62
C LEU A 114 1.58 -27.03 -1.24
N HIS A 115 2.76 -27.53 -0.87
CA HIS A 115 3.26 -28.83 -1.34
C HIS A 115 2.33 -29.98 -0.92
N THR A 116 1.90 -30.02 0.34
CA THR A 116 1.01 -31.08 0.84
C THR A 116 -0.41 -31.02 0.26
N THR A 117 -0.88 -29.85 -0.18
CA THR A 117 -2.20 -29.71 -0.82
C THR A 117 -2.15 -30.11 -2.30
N LEU A 118 -1.03 -29.84 -3.00
CA LEU A 118 -0.81 -30.26 -4.39
C LEU A 118 -0.61 -31.78 -4.53
N GLU A 119 -0.05 -32.45 -3.52
CA GLU A 119 0.08 -33.92 -3.50
C GLU A 119 -1.24 -34.66 -3.19
N LYS A 120 -2.27 -33.96 -2.69
CA LYS A 120 -3.57 -34.53 -2.32
C LYS A 120 -4.69 -34.27 -3.34
N SER A 121 -4.41 -33.49 -4.39
CA SER A 121 -5.32 -33.23 -5.51
C SER A 121 -5.01 -34.13 -6.69
#